data_AF-A0A074JSR7-F1
#
_entry.id   AF-A0A074JSR7-F1
#
_cell.length_a   1.000
_cell.length_b   1.000
_cell.length_c   1.000
_cell.angle_alpha   90.00
_cell.angle_beta   90.00
_cell.angle_gamma   90.00
#
_symmetry.space_group_name_H-M   'P 1'
#
loop_
_entity.id
_entity.type
_entity.pdbx_description
1 polymer ?
#
loop_
_entity_poly.entity_id
_entity_poly.type
_entity_poly.pdbx_seq_one_letter_code
_entity_poly.pdbx_strand_id
1 'polypeptide(L)'
;MYVGPWQITHHAGYVISGPMTMPFPASGDVETMQIEMSPSGGLVGTHPEAQQPVVFSWADEPPWSFEAHASKDGVPAPMLSSTDVEMLMGCGVENLARLIGRTQATIDGVTMEMTMRLMVVGPDQMYGIFHTSAVVKGIPVKSWRAVTLTR
;
A
#
# COMPACT_ATOMS: atom_id res chain seq x y z
N MET A 1 -17.69 8.71 4.77
CA MET A 1 -16.99 8.32 6.02
C MET A 1 -16.11 7.12 5.67
N TYR A 2 -14.81 7.17 5.97
CA TYR A 2 -13.84 6.14 5.57
C TYR A 2 -13.86 4.87 6.45
N VAL A 3 -14.78 4.82 7.42
CA VAL A 3 -14.97 3.73 8.37
C VAL A 3 -15.78 2.60 7.73
N GLY A 4 -15.43 1.37 8.06
CA GLY A 4 -16.11 0.16 7.59
C GLY A 4 -15.14 -0.88 7.02
N PRO A 5 -15.68 -1.98 6.48
CA PRO A 5 -14.89 -3.00 5.82
C PRO A 5 -14.43 -2.52 4.44
N TRP A 6 -13.17 -2.72 4.12
CA TRP A 6 -12.57 -2.43 2.82
C TRP A 6 -11.95 -3.68 2.24
N GLN A 7 -12.34 -4.02 1.02
CA GLN A 7 -11.76 -5.11 0.25
C GLN A 7 -10.46 -4.66 -0.40
N ILE A 8 -9.36 -5.34 -0.12
CA ILE A 8 -8.04 -5.08 -0.70
C ILE A 8 -7.87 -6.01 -1.90
N THR A 9 -7.75 -5.41 -3.09
CA THR A 9 -7.26 -6.08 -4.28
C THR A 9 -5.77 -5.81 -4.46
N HIS A 10 -5.01 -6.89 -4.52
CA HIS A 10 -3.55 -6.90 -4.55
C HIS A 10 -3.04 -7.06 -5.98
N HIS A 11 -2.49 -6.00 -6.56
CA HIS A 11 -2.01 -6.02 -7.95
C HIS A 11 -0.65 -6.69 -8.07
N ALA A 12 -0.18 -6.91 -9.31
CA ALA A 12 1.16 -7.40 -9.54
C ALA A 12 2.20 -6.50 -8.85
N GLY A 13 3.29 -7.13 -8.42
CA GLY A 13 4.36 -6.46 -7.70
C GLY A 13 5.70 -7.12 -7.94
N TYR A 14 6.64 -6.82 -7.07
CA TYR A 14 8.01 -7.31 -7.18
C TYR A 14 8.65 -7.42 -5.80
N VAL A 15 9.61 -8.33 -5.72
CA VAL A 15 10.46 -8.53 -4.55
C VAL A 15 11.91 -8.28 -4.94
N ILE A 16 12.63 -7.54 -4.10
CA ILE A 16 14.06 -7.30 -4.19
C ILE A 16 14.73 -8.10 -3.07
N SER A 17 15.65 -8.99 -3.42
CA SER A 17 16.43 -9.81 -2.49
C SER A 17 17.90 -9.81 -2.91
N GLY A 18 18.74 -9.09 -2.17
CA GLY A 18 20.13 -8.84 -2.57
C GLY A 18 20.20 -8.15 -3.95
N PRO A 19 20.96 -8.70 -4.93
CA PRO A 19 21.06 -8.13 -6.28
C PRO A 19 19.91 -8.55 -7.22
N MET A 20 18.99 -9.41 -6.77
CA MET A 20 17.91 -9.94 -7.60
C MET A 20 16.62 -9.15 -7.41
N THR A 21 15.98 -8.80 -8.52
CA THR A 21 14.60 -8.28 -8.56
C THR A 21 13.74 -9.31 -9.28
N MET A 22 12.68 -9.79 -8.63
CA MET A 22 11.77 -10.80 -9.17
C MET A 22 10.35 -10.27 -9.17
N PRO A 23 9.62 -10.33 -10.31
CA PRO A 23 8.21 -9.98 -10.34
C PRO A 23 7.35 -11.09 -9.70
N PHE A 24 6.21 -10.71 -9.14
CA PHE A 24 5.17 -11.65 -8.72
C PHE A 24 3.79 -11.19 -9.23
N PRO A 25 2.88 -12.13 -9.52
CA PRO A 25 1.58 -11.80 -10.11
C PRO A 25 0.65 -11.09 -9.10
N ALA A 26 -0.45 -10.55 -9.60
CA ALA A 26 -1.56 -10.13 -8.75
C ALA A 26 -2.05 -11.30 -7.87
N SER A 27 -2.50 -11.00 -6.65
CA SER A 27 -3.15 -12.03 -5.84
C SER A 27 -4.56 -12.28 -6.36
N GLY A 28 -5.00 -13.53 -6.36
CA GLY A 28 -6.41 -13.88 -6.58
C GLY A 28 -7.28 -13.69 -5.33
N ASP A 29 -6.65 -13.49 -4.17
CA ASP A 29 -7.33 -13.37 -2.90
C ASP A 29 -7.80 -11.93 -2.67
N VAL A 30 -9.06 -11.81 -2.23
CA VAL A 30 -9.63 -10.55 -1.76
C VAL A 30 -9.56 -10.56 -0.24
N GLU A 31 -8.69 -9.70 0.28
CA GLU A 31 -8.53 -9.52 1.73
C GLU A 31 -9.48 -8.43 2.24
N THR A 32 -9.82 -8.46 3.52
CA THR A 32 -10.66 -7.42 4.12
C THR A 32 -9.93 -6.72 5.26
N MET A 33 -9.82 -5.40 5.16
CA MET A 33 -9.35 -4.53 6.22
C MET A 33 -10.52 -3.77 6.83
N GLN A 34 -10.67 -3.85 8.14
CA GLN A 34 -11.65 -3.06 8.88
C GLN A 34 -11.02 -1.72 9.26
N ILE A 35 -11.57 -0.61 8.78
CA ILE A 35 -11.11 0.74 9.17
C ILE A 35 -12.09 1.34 10.18
N GLU A 36 -11.58 1.83 11.31
CA GLU A 36 -12.37 2.44 12.38
C GLU A 36 -11.79 3.80 12.79
N MET A 37 -12.62 4.63 13.42
CA MET A 37 -12.16 5.88 14.03
C MET A 37 -11.65 5.58 15.44
N SER A 38 -10.40 5.95 15.74
CA SER A 38 -9.87 5.86 17.09
C SER A 38 -10.56 6.88 18.01
N PRO A 39 -10.53 6.66 19.34
CA PRO A 39 -11.03 7.63 20.32
C PRO A 39 -10.33 9.01 20.23
N SER A 40 -9.12 9.06 19.66
CA SER A 40 -8.35 10.29 19.43
C SER A 40 -8.65 10.96 18.08
N GLY A 41 -9.56 10.42 17.26
CA GLY A 41 -9.96 10.99 15.98
C GLY A 41 -9.07 10.60 14.78
N GLY A 42 -8.20 9.59 14.93
CA GLY A 42 -7.41 9.02 13.84
C GLY A 42 -8.09 7.83 13.19
N LEU A 43 -7.63 7.40 12.00
CA LEU A 43 -8.11 6.18 11.36
C LEU A 43 -7.21 5.01 11.77
N VAL A 44 -7.82 3.87 12.11
CA VAL A 44 -7.10 2.65 12.49
C VAL A 44 -7.64 1.48 11.67
N GLY A 45 -6.75 0.80 10.95
CA GLY A 45 -7.05 -0.39 10.17
C GLY A 45 -6.71 -1.67 10.91
N THR A 46 -7.60 -2.66 10.90
CA THR A 46 -7.33 -4.02 11.38
C THR A 46 -7.34 -4.98 10.20
N HIS A 47 -6.30 -5.81 10.10
CA HIS A 47 -6.14 -6.81 9.04
C HIS A 47 -5.68 -8.14 9.66
N PRO A 48 -6.15 -9.31 9.18
CA PRO A 48 -5.77 -10.60 9.76
C PRO A 48 -4.27 -10.88 9.76
N GLU A 49 -3.54 -10.39 8.75
CA GLU A 49 -2.08 -10.59 8.66
C GLU A 49 -1.27 -9.54 9.44
N ALA A 50 -1.92 -8.43 9.85
CA ALA A 50 -1.25 -7.40 10.62
C ALA A 50 -1.15 -7.85 12.09
N GLN A 51 0.07 -7.86 12.64
CA GLN A 51 0.29 -8.22 14.05
C GLN A 51 -0.28 -7.17 15.00
N GLN A 52 -0.39 -5.93 14.54
CA GLN A 52 -0.96 -4.81 15.27
C GLN A 52 -1.85 -3.98 14.35
N PRO A 53 -2.88 -3.31 14.90
CA PRO A 53 -3.68 -2.38 14.13
C PRO A 53 -2.81 -1.32 13.44
N VAL A 54 -3.11 -1.07 12.17
CA VAL A 54 -2.46 -0.07 11.34
C VAL A 54 -3.00 1.30 11.74
N VAL A 55 -2.21 2.10 12.45
CA VAL A 55 -2.58 3.50 12.70
C VAL A 55 -2.26 4.30 11.44
N PHE A 56 -3.29 4.89 10.84
CA PHE A 56 -3.12 5.76 9.68
C PHE A 56 -2.90 7.21 10.13
N SER A 57 -1.85 7.83 9.60
CA SER A 57 -1.64 9.27 9.68
C SER A 57 -1.85 9.91 8.31
N TRP A 58 -2.26 11.18 8.30
CA TRP A 58 -2.17 11.96 7.07
C TRP A 58 -0.71 12.07 6.63
N ALA A 59 -0.47 11.98 5.32
CA ALA A 59 0.88 12.01 4.79
C ALA A 59 1.55 13.36 5.06
N ASP A 60 2.72 13.32 5.68
CA ASP A 60 3.65 14.42 5.86
C ASP A 60 4.82 14.36 4.84
N GLU A 61 4.87 13.30 4.04
CA GLU A 61 5.89 13.12 3.00
C GLU A 61 5.45 13.74 1.65
N PRO A 62 6.42 14.11 0.78
CA PRO A 62 6.11 14.58 -0.58
C PRO A 62 5.22 13.60 -1.34
N PRO A 63 4.42 14.08 -2.32
CA PRO A 63 3.67 13.20 -3.21
C PRO A 63 4.57 12.13 -3.82
N TRP A 64 4.16 10.87 -3.70
CA TRP A 64 4.88 9.75 -4.32
C TRP A 64 4.46 9.63 -5.79
N SER A 65 5.44 9.52 -6.69
CA SER A 65 5.20 9.15 -8.09
C SER A 65 5.28 7.64 -8.26
N PHE A 66 4.18 7.06 -8.73
CA PHE A 66 4.04 5.62 -8.99
C PHE A 66 5.13 5.10 -9.94
N GLU A 67 5.35 5.82 -11.05
CA GLU A 67 6.28 5.41 -12.10
C GLU A 67 7.73 5.81 -11.79
N ALA A 68 7.97 7.05 -11.36
CA ALA A 68 9.34 7.55 -11.18
C ALA A 68 10.08 6.92 -9.99
N HIS A 69 9.36 6.42 -8.99
CA HIS A 69 9.96 5.67 -7.89
C HIS A 69 10.17 4.20 -8.24
N ALA A 70 9.28 3.59 -9.03
CA ALA A 70 9.49 2.24 -9.57
C ALA A 70 10.67 2.20 -10.55
N SER A 71 10.75 3.16 -11.49
CA SER A 71 11.76 3.16 -12.55
C SER A 71 13.20 3.28 -12.03
N LYS A 72 13.40 4.02 -10.93
CA LYS A 72 14.73 4.17 -10.29
C LYS A 72 15.26 2.86 -9.70
N ASP A 73 14.36 1.93 -9.37
CA ASP A 73 14.71 0.64 -8.78
C ASP A 73 14.76 -0.50 -9.82
N GLY A 74 14.63 -0.19 -11.13
CA GLY A 74 14.64 -1.18 -12.21
C GLY A 74 13.36 -2.01 -12.31
N VAL A 75 12.24 -1.43 -11.89
CA VAL A 75 10.99 -2.13 -11.61
C VAL A 75 9.94 -1.88 -12.72
N PRO A 76 9.08 -2.87 -13.05
CA PRO A 76 7.90 -2.65 -13.88
C PRO A 76 7.01 -1.50 -13.37
N ALA A 77 6.53 -0.67 -14.28
CA ALA A 77 5.62 0.42 -13.92
C ALA A 77 4.35 -0.15 -13.23
N PRO A 78 3.85 0.50 -12.17
CA PRO A 78 2.61 0.08 -11.52
C PRO A 78 1.41 0.18 -12.47
N MET A 79 0.35 -0.55 -12.14
CA MET A 79 -0.84 -0.71 -13.00
C MET A 79 -1.53 0.62 -13.34
N LEU A 80 -1.46 1.62 -12.45
CA LEU A 80 -1.85 3.00 -12.74
C LEU A 80 -0.63 3.90 -12.53
N SER A 81 -0.31 4.71 -13.53
CA SER A 81 0.62 5.82 -13.40
C SER A 81 -0.02 6.96 -12.58
N SER A 82 0.80 7.91 -12.14
CA SER A 82 0.26 9.15 -11.54
C SER A 82 -0.70 9.83 -12.51
N THR A 83 -0.37 9.90 -13.80
CA THR A 83 -1.22 10.49 -14.85
C THR A 83 -2.59 9.83 -14.97
N ASP A 84 -2.67 8.49 -14.85
CA ASP A 84 -3.95 7.77 -14.93
C ASP A 84 -4.86 8.14 -13.75
N VAL A 85 -4.28 8.28 -12.56
CA VAL A 85 -5.00 8.72 -11.36
C VAL A 85 -5.46 10.16 -11.50
N GLU A 86 -4.64 11.06 -12.05
CA GLU A 86 -5.01 12.46 -12.27
C GLU A 86 -6.17 12.60 -13.25
N MET A 87 -6.15 11.81 -14.34
CA MET A 87 -7.22 11.78 -15.32
C MET A 87 -8.54 11.29 -14.72
N LEU A 88 -8.51 10.29 -13.84
CA LEU A 88 -9.67 9.78 -13.12
C LEU A 88 -10.24 10.81 -12.13
N MET A 89 -9.37 11.53 -11.44
CA MET A 89 -9.75 12.43 -10.34
C MET A 89 -10.05 13.86 -10.78
N GLY A 90 -9.57 14.27 -11.96
CA GLY A 90 -9.64 15.65 -12.42
C GLY A 90 -8.75 16.61 -11.62
N CYS A 91 -7.82 16.09 -10.81
CA CYS A 91 -6.84 16.87 -10.06
C CYS A 91 -5.51 16.11 -9.94
N GLY A 92 -4.42 16.86 -9.76
CA GLY A 92 -3.08 16.29 -9.58
C GLY A 92 -2.99 15.38 -8.35
N VAL A 93 -2.20 14.30 -8.40
CA VAL A 93 -2.05 13.35 -7.27
C VAL A 93 -1.52 14.02 -6.00
N GLU A 94 -0.84 15.16 -6.14
CA GLU A 94 -0.39 16.01 -5.03
C GLU A 94 -1.53 16.66 -4.24
N ASN A 95 -2.71 16.79 -4.85
CA ASN A 95 -3.90 17.38 -4.24
C ASN A 95 -4.82 16.32 -3.61
N LEU A 96 -4.50 15.04 -3.77
CA LEU A 96 -5.28 13.96 -3.16
C LEU A 96 -4.94 13.82 -1.68
N ALA A 97 -5.96 13.50 -0.89
CA ALA A 97 -5.78 13.17 0.51
C ALA A 97 -5.03 11.85 0.63
N ARG A 98 -3.93 11.85 1.38
CA ARG A 98 -3.00 10.72 1.48
C ARG A 98 -2.90 10.20 2.91
N LEU A 99 -3.04 8.89 3.08
CA LEU A 99 -2.88 8.20 4.35
C LEU A 99 -1.62 7.34 4.31
N ILE A 100 -0.89 7.31 5.42
CA ILE A 100 0.25 6.42 5.63
C ILE A 100 -0.05 5.55 6.83
N GLY A 101 -0.08 4.24 6.61
CA GLY A 101 -0.17 3.22 7.65
C GLY A 101 1.16 2.52 7.80
N ARG A 102 1.61 2.28 9.03
CA ARG A 102 2.78 1.44 9.31
C ARG A 102 2.41 0.36 10.30
N THR A 103 2.81 -0.88 10.04
CA THR A 103 2.59 -2.02 10.93
C THR A 103 3.64 -3.10 10.66
N GLN A 104 3.61 -4.16 11.46
CA GLN A 104 4.27 -5.42 11.13
C GLN A 104 3.23 -6.43 10.66
N ALA A 105 3.53 -7.14 9.58
CA ALA A 105 2.69 -8.20 9.05
C ALA A 105 3.47 -9.53 9.00
N THR A 106 2.79 -10.64 9.29
CA THR A 106 3.36 -11.98 9.11
C THR A 106 2.82 -12.57 7.83
N ILE A 107 3.67 -12.73 6.82
CA ILE A 107 3.30 -13.31 5.52
C ILE A 107 4.18 -14.55 5.33
N ASP A 108 3.56 -15.70 5.07
CA ASP A 108 4.25 -17.00 4.92
C ASP A 108 5.23 -17.32 6.08
N GLY A 109 4.85 -16.92 7.31
CA GLY A 109 5.67 -17.14 8.51
C GLY A 109 6.86 -16.18 8.67
N VAL A 110 7.01 -15.19 7.79
CA VAL A 110 8.03 -14.14 7.88
C VAL A 110 7.39 -12.86 8.38
N THR A 111 7.87 -12.35 9.52
CA THR A 111 7.50 -11.00 9.98
C THR A 111 8.21 -9.96 9.13
N MET A 112 7.42 -9.06 8.55
CA MET A 112 7.89 -7.95 7.73
C MET A 112 7.36 -6.63 8.28
N GLU A 113 8.19 -5.59 8.25
CA GLU A 113 7.73 -4.22 8.38
C GLU A 113 6.94 -3.85 7.13
N MET A 114 5.72 -3.35 7.30
CA MET A 114 4.82 -2.97 6.23
C MET A 114 4.50 -1.48 6.31
N THR A 115 4.61 -0.79 5.18
CA THR A 115 4.13 0.58 4.99
C THR A 115 3.07 0.59 3.91
N MET A 116 1.88 1.07 4.25
CA MET A 116 0.77 1.30 3.35
C MET A 116 0.70 2.78 3.03
N ARG A 117 0.66 3.10 1.74
CA ARG A 117 0.53 4.47 1.22
C ARG A 117 -0.73 4.54 0.40
N LEU A 118 -1.78 5.17 0.94
CA LEU A 118 -3.10 5.20 0.34
C LEU A 118 -3.44 6.61 -0.11
N MET A 119 -4.06 6.73 -1.27
CA MET A 119 -4.68 7.93 -1.80
C MET A 119 -6.18 7.71 -1.83
N VAL A 120 -6.92 8.66 -1.27
CA VAL A 120 -8.38 8.64 -1.33
C VAL A 120 -8.80 9.16 -2.70
N VAL A 121 -9.34 8.27 -3.53
CA VAL A 121 -9.83 8.59 -4.88
C VAL A 121 -11.36 8.69 -4.92
N GLY A 122 -12.05 8.31 -3.85
CA GLY A 122 -13.50 8.43 -3.76
C GLY A 122 -14.03 8.10 -2.36
N PRO A 123 -15.35 8.18 -2.15
CA PRO A 123 -15.98 7.82 -0.89
C PRO A 123 -15.93 6.30 -0.58
N ASP A 124 -15.72 5.49 -1.61
CA ASP A 124 -15.76 4.02 -1.63
C ASP A 124 -14.55 3.39 -2.34
N GLN A 125 -13.56 4.19 -2.72
CA GLN A 125 -12.36 3.71 -3.39
C GLN A 125 -11.09 4.42 -2.89
N MET A 126 -10.05 3.65 -2.61
CA MET A 126 -8.68 4.15 -2.40
C MET A 126 -7.71 3.40 -3.31
N TYR A 127 -6.66 4.09 -3.74
CA TYR A 127 -5.55 3.49 -4.48
C TYR A 127 -4.26 3.65 -3.70
N GLY A 128 -3.40 2.65 -3.70
CA GLY A 128 -2.20 2.74 -2.88
C GLY A 128 -1.08 1.80 -3.24
N ILE A 129 -0.04 1.86 -2.42
CA ILE A 129 1.16 1.05 -2.51
C ILE A 129 1.39 0.37 -1.17
N PHE A 130 1.62 -0.93 -1.20
CA PHE A 130 2.16 -1.66 -0.06
C PHE A 130 3.63 -1.89 -0.30
N HIS A 131 4.43 -1.45 0.67
CA HIS A 131 5.86 -1.71 0.73
C HIS A 131 6.14 -2.56 1.97
N THR A 132 6.75 -3.72 1.79
CA THR A 132 7.23 -4.54 2.91
C THR A 132 8.76 -4.61 2.92
N SER A 133 9.33 -4.78 4.11
CA SER A 133 10.75 -5.03 4.28
C SER A 133 11.03 -6.00 5.42
N ALA A 134 11.99 -6.89 5.23
CA ALA A 134 12.41 -7.89 6.21
C ALA A 134 13.87 -8.29 6.00
N VAL A 135 14.42 -9.09 6.92
CA VAL A 135 15.71 -9.75 6.77
C VAL A 135 15.50 -11.25 6.89
N VAL A 136 15.73 -11.99 5.80
CA VAL A 136 15.56 -13.46 5.75
C VAL A 136 16.94 -14.09 5.59
N LYS A 137 17.36 -14.91 6.57
CA LYS A 137 18.69 -15.56 6.58
C LYS A 137 19.85 -14.58 6.35
N GLY A 138 19.76 -13.37 6.90
CA GLY A 138 20.78 -12.32 6.75
C GLY A 138 20.70 -11.52 5.45
N ILE A 139 19.74 -11.81 4.56
CA ILE A 139 19.54 -11.10 3.29
C ILE A 139 18.37 -10.12 3.45
N PRO A 140 18.56 -8.81 3.21
CA PRO A 140 17.47 -7.86 3.14
C PRO A 140 16.53 -8.21 1.98
N VAL A 141 15.25 -8.30 2.29
CA VAL A 141 14.16 -8.52 1.33
C VAL A 141 13.21 -7.34 1.41
N LYS A 142 12.88 -6.75 0.26
CA LYS A 142 11.84 -5.72 0.15
C LYS A 142 10.82 -6.16 -0.87
N SER A 143 9.55 -5.85 -0.65
CA SER A 143 8.51 -6.07 -1.65
C SER A 143 7.68 -4.83 -1.84
N TRP A 144 7.14 -4.69 -3.04
CA TRP A 144 6.36 -3.54 -3.44
C TRP A 144 5.24 -3.99 -4.37
N ARG A 145 4.03 -3.51 -4.13
CA ARG A 145 2.91 -3.70 -5.05
C ARG A 145 1.91 -2.57 -4.94
N ALA A 146 1.20 -2.33 -6.02
CA ALA A 146 0.01 -1.49 -5.97
C ALA A 146 -1.17 -2.27 -5.35
N VAL A 147 -2.08 -1.55 -4.74
CA VAL A 147 -3.34 -2.08 -4.20
C VAL A 147 -4.51 -1.17 -4.55
N THR A 148 -5.69 -1.74 -4.63
CA THR A 148 -6.95 -1.00 -4.65
C THR A 148 -7.79 -1.44 -3.47
N LEU A 149 -8.32 -0.46 -2.73
CA LEU A 149 -9.28 -0.71 -1.67
C LEU A 149 -10.66 -0.26 -2.14
N THR A 150 -11.65 -1.15 -2.08
CA THR A 150 -13.05 -0.86 -2.41
C THR A 150 -13.96 -1.22 -1.26
N ARG A 151 -15.08 -0.52 -1.14
CA ARG A 151 -16.05 -0.70 -0.06
C ARG A 151 -17.36 -1.32 -0.53
#